data_AF-A0A3C2ED38-F1
#
_entry.id   AF-A0A3C2ED38-F1
#
_cell.length_a   1.000
_cell.length_b   1.000
_cell.length_c   1.000
_cell.angle_alpha   90.00
_cell.angle_beta   90.00
_cell.angle_gamma   90.00
#
_symmetry.space_group_name_H-M   'P 1'
#
loop_
_entity.id
_entity.type
_entity.pdbx_description
1 polymer ?
#
loop_
_entity_poly.entity_id
_entity_poly.type
_entity_poly.pdbx_seq_one_letter_code
_entity_poly.pdbx_strand_id
1 'polypeptide(L)'
;MYRFLIKNGQLLSVLVSVVVIAIFFIFVMVGLNNSGFDMSTDLNMHKKDVTFFDAGLYLTVALFVVAVLAWILFSVYHLVTNPKGSIKFMLGGLVMVGVFVLFFFMTNSEVTGKLAELMSKLNVSDTVHRMISGGISTSIVLAAVAVIVMLGTELVNIFK
;
A
#
# COMPACT_ATOMS: atom_id res chain seq x y z
N MET A 1 -11.27 21.62 -9.01
CA MET A 1 -10.50 20.36 -8.80
C MET A 1 -10.66 19.79 -7.38
N TYR A 2 -10.39 20.54 -6.31
CA TYR A 2 -10.49 20.07 -4.92
C TYR A 2 -11.87 19.50 -4.52
N ARG A 3 -12.98 20.17 -4.91
CA ARG A 3 -14.34 19.68 -4.63
C ARG A 3 -14.69 18.37 -5.37
N PHE A 4 -14.11 18.13 -6.54
CA PHE A 4 -14.33 16.90 -7.31
C PHE A 4 -13.63 15.72 -6.64
N LEU A 5 -12.39 15.91 -6.20
CA LEU A 5 -11.61 14.91 -5.46
C LEU A 5 -12.23 14.57 -4.11
N ILE A 6 -12.78 15.56 -3.39
CA ILE A 6 -13.46 15.30 -2.10
C ILE A 6 -14.80 14.60 -2.31
N LYS A 7 -15.59 15.01 -3.31
CA LYS A 7 -16.92 14.45 -3.55
C LYS A 7 -16.87 13.04 -4.16
N ASN A 8 -15.90 12.78 -5.03
CA ASN A 8 -15.77 11.51 -5.77
C ASN A 8 -14.53 10.71 -5.34
N GLY A 9 -13.94 11.02 -4.17
CA GLY A 9 -12.67 10.42 -3.74
C GLY A 9 -12.73 8.89 -3.67
N GLN A 10 -13.83 8.34 -3.16
CA GLN A 10 -14.05 6.90 -3.07
C GLN A 10 -14.26 6.25 -4.45
N LEU A 11 -14.94 6.91 -5.37
CA LEU A 11 -15.10 6.43 -6.75
C LEU A 11 -13.73 6.39 -7.46
N LEU A 12 -12.95 7.46 -7.31
CA LEU A 12 -11.63 7.58 -7.93
C LEU A 12 -10.65 6.55 -7.37
N SER A 13 -10.65 6.29 -6.05
CA SER A 13 -9.77 5.27 -5.46
C SER A 13 -10.09 3.87 -5.96
N VAL A 14 -11.39 3.53 -6.08
CA VAL A 14 -11.81 2.24 -6.63
C VAL A 14 -11.41 2.12 -8.10
N LEU A 15 -11.66 3.15 -8.92
CA LEU A 15 -11.32 3.12 -10.34
C LEU A 15 -9.81 2.96 -10.56
N VAL A 16 -8.99 3.74 -9.83
CA VAL A 16 -7.53 3.62 -9.88
C VAL A 16 -7.09 2.22 -9.47
N SER A 17 -7.70 1.64 -8.43
CA SER A 17 -7.38 0.28 -7.97
C SER A 17 -7.68 -0.77 -9.06
N VAL A 18 -8.84 -0.69 -9.70
CA VAL A 18 -9.22 -1.60 -10.79
C VAL A 18 -8.25 -1.48 -11.96
N VAL A 19 -7.88 -0.25 -12.35
CA VAL A 19 -6.94 -0.01 -13.45
C VAL A 19 -5.55 -0.57 -13.13
N VAL A 20 -5.05 -0.38 -11.91
CA VAL A 20 -3.76 -0.91 -11.46
C VAL A 20 -3.74 -2.44 -11.50
N ILE A 21 -4.82 -3.08 -11.01
CA ILE A 21 -4.99 -4.53 -11.08
C ILE A 21 -4.99 -5.01 -12.54
N ALA A 22 -5.76 -4.36 -13.41
CA ALA A 22 -5.84 -4.71 -14.82
C ALA A 22 -4.48 -4.59 -15.52
N ILE A 23 -3.74 -3.51 -15.27
CA ILE A 23 -2.38 -3.32 -15.81
C ILE A 23 -1.47 -4.46 -15.36
N PHE A 24 -1.44 -4.78 -14.06
CA PHE A 24 -0.62 -5.88 -13.55
C PHE A 24 -0.94 -7.21 -14.22
N PHE A 25 -2.22 -7.57 -14.34
CA PHE A 25 -2.63 -8.80 -15.02
C PHE A 25 -2.21 -8.83 -16.48
N ILE A 26 -2.39 -7.73 -17.22
CA ILE A 26 -1.96 -7.64 -18.62
C ILE A 26 -0.45 -7.86 -18.74
N PHE A 27 0.36 -7.22 -17.89
CA PHE A 27 1.82 -7.40 -17.89
C PHE A 27 2.21 -8.86 -17.60
N VAL A 28 1.56 -9.51 -16.65
CA VAL A 28 1.80 -10.93 -16.33
C VAL A 28 1.38 -11.84 -17.50
N MET A 29 0.21 -11.63 -18.10
CA MET A 29 -0.26 -12.44 -19.24
C MET A 29 0.66 -12.32 -20.46
N VAL A 30 1.05 -11.08 -20.80
CA VAL A 30 1.95 -10.81 -21.92
C VAL A 30 3.34 -11.38 -21.62
N GLY A 31 3.83 -11.20 -20.40
CA GLY A 31 5.13 -11.73 -19.97
C GLY A 31 5.21 -13.27 -19.99
N LEU A 32 4.16 -13.96 -19.57
CA LEU A 32 4.04 -15.42 -19.64
C LEU A 32 4.08 -15.91 -21.10
N ASN A 33 3.26 -15.32 -21.96
CA ASN A 33 3.17 -15.70 -23.37
C ASN A 33 4.50 -15.48 -24.12
N ASN A 34 5.15 -14.34 -23.88
CA ASN A 34 6.46 -14.03 -24.48
C ASN A 34 7.59 -14.96 -24.00
N SER A 35 7.45 -15.52 -22.80
CA SER A 35 8.43 -16.45 -22.22
C SER A 35 8.13 -17.92 -22.55
N GLY A 36 7.07 -18.18 -23.33
CA GLY A 36 6.65 -19.54 -23.72
C GLY A 36 6.02 -20.35 -22.58
N PHE A 37 5.62 -19.69 -21.48
CA PHE A 37 4.98 -20.33 -20.33
C PHE A 37 3.46 -20.19 -20.40
N ASP A 38 2.76 -21.28 -20.10
CA ASP A 38 1.30 -21.26 -19.92
C ASP A 38 0.95 -20.96 -18.47
N MET A 39 -0.28 -20.47 -18.22
CA MET A 39 -0.84 -20.15 -16.89
C MET A 39 -0.85 -21.34 -15.92
N SER A 40 -0.70 -22.57 -16.43
CA SER A 40 -0.66 -23.82 -15.68
C SER A 40 0.76 -24.27 -15.31
N THR A 41 1.80 -23.59 -15.79
CA THR A 41 3.19 -24.03 -15.65
C THR A 41 3.74 -23.73 -14.25
N ASP A 42 4.41 -24.71 -13.63
CA ASP A 42 5.10 -24.48 -12.34
C ASP A 42 6.38 -23.65 -12.52
N LEU A 43 6.23 -22.36 -12.29
CA LEU A 43 7.28 -21.36 -12.39
C LEU A 43 8.31 -21.46 -11.25
N ASN A 44 8.08 -22.27 -10.21
CA ASN A 44 9.06 -22.46 -9.13
C ASN A 44 10.36 -23.13 -9.60
N MET A 45 10.33 -23.84 -10.73
CA MET A 45 11.52 -24.46 -11.32
C MET A 45 12.31 -23.49 -12.21
N HIS A 46 11.70 -22.35 -12.61
CA HIS A 46 12.27 -21.37 -13.55
C HIS A 46 12.52 -20.00 -12.90
N LYS A 47 12.66 -19.95 -11.58
CA LYS A 47 12.73 -18.71 -10.76
C LYS A 47 13.69 -17.62 -11.25
N LYS A 48 14.73 -17.96 -12.03
CA LYS A 48 15.70 -17.00 -12.56
C LYS A 48 15.23 -16.29 -13.84
N ASP A 49 14.30 -16.88 -14.59
CA ASP A 49 13.85 -16.38 -15.89
C ASP A 49 12.50 -15.64 -15.81
N VAL A 50 11.91 -15.59 -14.62
CA VAL A 50 10.58 -15.05 -14.36
C VAL A 50 10.70 -13.61 -13.86
N THR A 51 10.76 -12.65 -14.79
CA THR A 51 10.87 -11.21 -14.48
C THR A 51 9.55 -10.46 -14.68
N PHE A 52 8.54 -11.10 -15.28
CA PHE A 52 7.27 -10.43 -15.59
C PHE A 52 6.40 -10.12 -14.36
N PHE A 53 6.71 -10.68 -13.18
CA PHE A 53 6.10 -10.26 -11.91
C PHE A 53 6.70 -8.97 -11.34
N ASP A 54 7.90 -8.58 -11.77
CA ASP A 54 8.56 -7.35 -11.30
C ASP A 54 7.74 -6.11 -11.67
N ALA A 55 6.92 -6.19 -12.71
CA ALA A 55 5.95 -5.16 -13.09
C ALA A 55 5.06 -4.75 -11.90
N GLY A 56 4.65 -5.69 -11.04
CA GLY A 56 3.87 -5.39 -9.84
C GLY A 56 4.67 -4.60 -8.81
N LEU A 57 5.95 -4.93 -8.63
CA LEU A 57 6.86 -4.21 -7.75
C LEU A 57 7.10 -2.79 -8.28
N TYR A 58 7.45 -2.65 -9.56
CA TYR A 58 7.69 -1.34 -10.19
C TYR A 58 6.45 -0.45 -10.14
N LEU A 59 5.26 -1.01 -10.40
CA LEU A 59 4.00 -0.27 -10.33
C LEU A 59 3.71 0.21 -8.90
N THR A 60 3.96 -0.64 -7.90
CA THR A 60 3.80 -0.28 -6.48
C THR A 60 4.76 0.83 -6.08
N VAL A 61 6.04 0.73 -6.48
CA VAL A 61 7.05 1.76 -6.21
C VAL A 61 6.68 3.08 -6.89
N ALA A 62 6.23 3.05 -8.14
CA ALA A 62 5.80 4.24 -8.86
C ALA A 62 4.61 4.93 -8.16
N LEU A 63 3.59 4.17 -7.77
CA LEU A 63 2.43 4.69 -7.03
C LEU A 63 2.83 5.25 -5.66
N PHE A 64 3.74 4.58 -4.96
CA PHE A 64 4.27 5.07 -3.69
C PHE A 64 4.98 6.42 -3.85
N VAL A 65 5.85 6.56 -4.85
CA VAL A 65 6.54 7.82 -5.14
C VAL A 65 5.54 8.93 -5.44
N VAL A 66 4.53 8.67 -6.28
CA VAL A 66 3.46 9.64 -6.59
C VAL A 66 2.68 10.02 -5.32
N ALA A 67 2.35 9.06 -4.46
CA ALA A 67 1.64 9.30 -3.22
C ALA A 67 2.44 10.17 -2.24
N VAL A 68 3.74 9.89 -2.08
CA VAL A 68 4.64 10.69 -1.22
C VAL A 68 4.78 12.11 -1.76
N LEU A 69 5.01 12.28 -3.07
CA LEU A 69 5.09 13.60 -3.69
C LEU A 69 3.79 14.38 -3.53
N ALA A 70 2.65 13.75 -3.77
CA ALA A 70 1.34 14.37 -3.57
C ALA A 70 1.14 14.77 -2.10
N TRP A 71 1.48 13.89 -1.16
CA TRP A 71 1.35 14.17 0.27
C TRP A 71 2.19 15.38 0.68
N ILE A 72 3.44 15.48 0.25
CA ILE A 72 4.32 16.62 0.54
C ILE A 72 3.77 17.90 -0.10
N LEU A 73 3.45 17.87 -1.40
CA LEU A 73 2.94 19.05 -2.12
C LEU A 73 1.64 19.56 -1.52
N PHE A 74 0.69 18.68 -1.21
CA PHE A 74 -0.57 19.05 -0.58
C PHE A 74 -0.36 19.52 0.87
N SER A 75 0.56 18.91 1.62
CA SER A 75 0.90 19.34 2.98
C SER A 75 1.40 20.78 2.99
N VAL A 76 2.40 21.10 2.15
CA VAL A 76 2.97 22.45 2.04
C VAL A 76 1.93 23.44 1.53
N TYR A 77 1.19 23.09 0.47
CA TYR A 77 0.16 23.96 -0.09
C TYR A 77 -0.93 24.31 0.92
N HIS A 78 -1.43 23.33 1.67
CA HIS A 78 -2.45 23.55 2.70
C HIS A 78 -1.91 24.32 3.91
N LEU A 79 -0.65 24.13 4.28
CA LEU A 79 -0.02 24.88 5.37
C LEU A 79 0.03 26.38 5.04
N VAL A 80 0.34 26.74 3.80
CA VAL A 80 0.42 28.15 3.36
C VAL A 80 -0.97 28.76 3.13
N THR A 81 -1.89 28.02 2.50
CA THR A 81 -3.20 28.57 2.11
C THR A 81 -4.25 28.52 3.21
N ASN A 82 -4.18 27.55 4.12
CA ASN A 82 -5.15 27.40 5.20
C ASN A 82 -4.54 26.70 6.43
N PRO A 83 -3.70 27.41 7.22
CA PRO A 83 -2.98 26.85 8.35
C PRO A 83 -3.90 26.31 9.46
N LYS A 84 -5.12 26.85 9.60
CA LYS A 84 -6.09 26.32 10.58
C LYS A 84 -6.73 25.01 10.08
N GLY A 85 -6.98 24.89 8.78
CA GLY A 85 -7.51 23.67 8.16
C GLY A 85 -6.47 22.56 8.05
N SER A 86 -5.19 22.90 7.89
CA SER A 86 -4.10 21.93 7.73
C SER A 86 -3.79 21.14 9.01
N ILE A 87 -4.16 21.65 10.19
CA ILE A 87 -3.97 20.95 11.47
C ILE A 87 -4.60 19.56 11.44
N LYS A 88 -5.81 19.41 10.86
CA LYS A 88 -6.48 18.10 10.77
C LYS A 88 -5.74 17.12 9.87
N PHE A 89 -5.21 17.62 8.76
CA PHE A 89 -4.42 16.82 7.81
C PHE A 89 -3.09 16.39 8.43
N MET A 90 -2.39 17.31 9.11
CA MET A 90 -1.16 16.99 9.84
C MET A 90 -1.41 16.02 10.99
N LEU A 91 -2.49 16.18 11.74
CA LEU A 91 -2.85 15.27 12.83
C LEU A 91 -3.10 13.85 12.30
N GLY A 92 -3.80 13.71 11.17
CA GLY A 92 -4.01 12.42 10.51
C GLY A 92 -2.68 11.76 10.09
N GLY A 93 -1.77 12.53 9.49
CA GLY A 93 -0.43 12.04 9.14
C GLY A 93 0.38 11.63 10.38
N LEU A 94 0.32 12.42 11.45
CA LEU A 94 1.02 12.11 12.71
C LEU A 94 0.49 10.83 13.35
N VAL A 95 -0.83 10.62 13.38
CA VAL A 95 -1.43 9.38 13.87
C VAL A 95 -0.98 8.19 13.03
N MET A 96 -0.97 8.31 11.70
CA MET A 96 -0.48 7.24 10.81
C MET A 96 0.97 6.86 11.12
N VAL A 97 1.86 7.85 11.24
CA VAL A 97 3.27 7.63 11.60
C VAL A 97 3.38 7.02 13.00
N GLY A 98 2.61 7.49 13.96
CA GLY A 98 2.58 6.94 15.31
C GLY A 98 2.18 5.46 15.35
N VAL A 99 1.12 5.08 14.61
CA VAL A 99 0.69 3.68 14.47
C VAL A 99 1.78 2.83 13.81
N PHE A 100 2.45 3.36 12.78
CA PHE A 100 3.59 2.67 12.17
C PHE A 100 4.74 2.44 13.15
N VAL A 101 5.13 3.46 13.91
CA VAL A 101 6.21 3.34 14.91
C VAL A 101 5.84 2.31 15.98
N LEU A 102 4.58 2.27 16.42
CA LEU A 102 4.10 1.24 17.35
C LEU A 102 4.28 -0.16 16.77
N PHE A 103 3.82 -0.41 15.53
CA PHE A 103 3.98 -1.73 14.90
C PHE A 103 5.44 -2.08 14.57
N PHE A 104 6.27 -1.10 14.26
CA PHE A 104 7.71 -1.30 14.08
C PHE A 104 8.37 -1.85 15.35
N PHE A 105 8.03 -1.29 16.52
CA PHE A 105 8.56 -1.77 17.80
C PHE A 105 7.90 -3.06 18.29
N MET A 106 6.63 -3.31 17.93
CA MET A 106 5.93 -4.56 18.26
C MET A 106 6.35 -5.75 17.37
N THR A 107 7.02 -5.51 16.25
CA THR A 107 7.48 -6.60 15.38
C THR A 107 8.66 -7.32 16.04
N ASN A 108 8.45 -8.60 16.36
CA ASN A 108 9.50 -9.48 16.83
C ASN A 108 10.60 -9.63 15.77
N SER A 109 11.87 -9.46 16.16
CA SER A 109 13.02 -9.72 15.28
C SER A 109 13.29 -11.21 15.09
N GLU A 110 12.83 -12.05 16.02
CA GLU A 110 12.94 -13.50 15.89
C GLU A 110 11.88 -14.04 14.96
N VAL A 111 12.30 -14.31 13.73
CA VAL A 111 11.47 -14.91 12.71
C VAL A 111 11.74 -16.41 12.68
N THR A 112 10.69 -17.24 12.67
CA THR A 112 10.81 -18.71 12.63
C THR A 112 10.23 -19.29 11.33
N GLY A 113 10.63 -20.53 11.00
CA GLY A 113 10.11 -21.25 9.84
C GLY A 113 10.55 -20.70 8.48
N LYS A 114 9.69 -20.80 7.47
CA LYS A 114 9.99 -20.42 6.07
C LYS A 114 10.38 -18.95 5.91
N LEU A 115 9.88 -18.07 6.78
CA LEU A 115 10.18 -16.64 6.71
C LEU A 115 11.63 -16.36 7.16
N ALA A 116 12.15 -17.10 8.13
CA ALA A 116 13.54 -17.03 8.57
C ALA A 116 14.52 -17.48 7.46
N GLU A 117 14.16 -18.56 6.77
CA GLU A 117 14.93 -19.08 5.62
C GLU A 117 14.99 -18.06 4.47
N LEU A 118 13.87 -17.36 4.20
CA LEU A 118 13.81 -16.32 3.19
C LEU A 118 14.61 -15.07 3.59
N MET A 119 14.56 -14.63 4.84
CA MET A 119 15.39 -13.50 5.29
C MET A 119 16.87 -13.79 5.19
N SER A 120 17.29 -15.01 5.53
CA SER A 120 18.68 -15.46 5.35
C SER A 120 19.08 -15.51 3.87
N LYS A 121 18.24 -16.11 3.01
CA LYS A 121 18.49 -16.20 1.56
C LYS A 121 18.55 -14.84 0.85
N LEU A 122 17.76 -13.88 1.31
CA LEU A 122 17.66 -12.54 0.72
C LEU A 122 18.52 -11.49 1.46
N ASN A 123 19.28 -11.92 2.49
CA ASN A 123 20.14 -11.07 3.31
C ASN A 123 19.41 -9.82 3.85
N VAL A 124 18.16 -10.02 4.29
CA VAL A 124 17.30 -8.96 4.80
C VAL A 124 17.67 -8.69 6.25
N SER A 125 18.15 -7.48 6.54
CA SER A 125 18.44 -7.07 7.92
C SER A 125 17.17 -7.01 8.78
N ASP A 126 17.31 -7.22 10.08
CA ASP A 126 16.21 -7.12 11.06
C ASP A 126 15.49 -5.76 10.99
N THR A 127 16.22 -4.68 10.72
CA THR A 127 15.64 -3.35 10.55
C THR A 127 14.70 -3.30 9.34
N VAL A 128 15.12 -3.85 8.21
CA VAL A 128 14.30 -3.91 7.00
C VAL A 128 13.09 -4.81 7.23
N HIS A 129 13.25 -5.93 7.94
CA HIS A 129 12.13 -6.80 8.31
C HIS A 129 11.08 -6.07 9.15
N ARG A 130 11.51 -5.36 10.21
CA ARG A 130 10.61 -4.57 11.06
C ARG A 130 9.91 -3.45 10.29
N MET A 131 10.58 -2.83 9.33
CA MET A 131 9.94 -1.84 8.45
C MET A 131 8.87 -2.46 7.56
N ILE A 132 9.16 -3.60 6.92
CA ILE A 132 8.20 -4.29 6.05
C ILE A 132 7.00 -4.77 6.87
N SER A 133 7.24 -5.51 7.94
CA SER A 133 6.20 -6.07 8.81
C SER A 133 5.36 -4.97 9.44
N GLY A 134 6.00 -3.97 10.04
CA GLY A 134 5.32 -2.83 10.65
C GLY A 134 4.46 -2.04 9.65
N GLY A 135 4.94 -1.86 8.42
CA GLY A 135 4.20 -1.19 7.34
C GLY A 135 2.96 -1.98 6.91
N ILE A 136 3.10 -3.30 6.76
CA ILE A 136 1.99 -4.20 6.41
C ILE A 136 0.93 -4.19 7.52
N SER A 137 1.34 -4.39 8.78
CA SER A 137 0.42 -4.39 9.93
C SER A 137 -0.32 -3.06 10.06
N THR A 138 0.38 -1.93 9.91
CA THR A 138 -0.23 -0.59 9.92
C THR A 138 -1.31 -0.46 8.85
N SER A 139 -1.01 -0.89 7.63
CA SER A 139 -1.94 -0.81 6.50
C SER A 139 -3.20 -1.64 6.74
N ILE A 140 -3.05 -2.87 7.24
CA ILE A 140 -4.16 -3.78 7.55
C ILE A 140 -5.05 -3.19 8.64
N VAL A 141 -4.46 -2.69 9.74
CA VAL A 141 -5.22 -2.14 10.86
C VAL A 141 -5.96 -0.87 10.45
N LEU A 142 -5.32 0.04 9.72
CA LEU A 142 -5.98 1.26 9.23
C LEU A 142 -7.11 0.93 8.24
N ALA A 143 -6.92 -0.07 7.37
CA ALA A 143 -7.97 -0.52 6.46
C ALA A 143 -9.17 -1.10 7.23
N ALA A 144 -8.93 -1.95 8.24
CA ALA A 144 -9.99 -2.50 9.08
C ALA A 144 -10.75 -1.40 9.84
N VAL A 145 -10.03 -0.43 10.43
CA VAL A 145 -10.63 0.73 11.08
C VAL A 145 -11.47 1.55 10.11
N ALA A 146 -10.97 1.78 8.88
CA ALA A 146 -11.72 2.50 7.86
C ALA A 146 -13.03 1.81 7.50
N VAL A 147 -13.03 0.49 7.35
CA VAL A 147 -14.26 -0.30 7.11
C VAL A 147 -15.23 -0.18 8.29
N ILE A 148 -14.75 -0.33 9.53
CA ILE A 148 -15.58 -0.22 10.74
C ILE A 148 -16.21 1.18 10.84
N VAL A 149 -15.42 2.24 10.62
CA VAL A 149 -15.91 3.62 10.64
C VAL A 149 -16.93 3.84 9.53
N MET A 150 -16.66 3.36 8.31
CA MET A 150 -17.60 3.47 7.19
C MET A 150 -18.96 2.84 7.54
N LEU A 151 -18.97 1.57 7.95
CA LEU A 151 -20.19 0.86 8.35
C LEU A 151 -20.89 1.55 9.53
N GLY A 152 -20.13 1.98 10.54
CA GLY A 152 -20.66 2.69 11.70
C GLY A 152 -21.31 4.02 11.33
N THR A 153 -20.72 4.78 10.40
CA THR A 153 -21.30 6.04 9.95
C THR A 153 -22.59 5.84 9.16
N GLU A 154 -22.69 4.81 8.33
CA GLU A 154 -23.93 4.48 7.62
C GLU A 154 -25.04 4.07 8.59
N LEU A 155 -24.74 3.22 9.57
CA LEU A 155 -25.71 2.84 10.61
C LEU A 155 -26.23 4.06 11.37
N VAL A 156 -25.35 4.95 11.84
CA VAL A 156 -25.76 6.18 12.54
C VAL A 156 -26.60 7.10 11.65
N ASN A 157 -26.32 7.16 10.36
CA ASN A 157 -27.07 7.98 9.41
C ASN A 157 -28.47 7.43 9.12
N ILE A 158 -28.69 6.12 9.25
CA ILE A 158 -30.02 5.50 9.10
C ILE A 158 -30.93 5.84 10.29
N PHE A 159 -30.36 6.07 11.48
CA PHE A 159 -31.10 6.45 12.69
C PHE A 159 -31.26 7.95 12.89
N LYS A 160 -30.71 8.79 11.99
CA LYS A 160 -30.90 10.24 11.96
C LYS A 160 -31.83 10.64 10.83
#